data_AF-A0A9W9Z7J9-F1
#
_entry.id   AF-A0A9W9Z7J9-F1
#
_cell.length_a   1.000
_cell.length_b   1.000
_cell.length_c   1.000
_cell.angle_alpha   90.00
_cell.angle_beta   90.00
_cell.angle_gamma   90.00
#
_symmetry.space_group_name_H-M   'P 1'
#
loop_
_entity.id
_entity.type
_entity.pdbx_description
1 polymer ?
#
loop_
_entity_poly.entity_id
_entity_poly.type
_entity_poly.pdbx_seq_one_letter_code
_entity_poly.pdbx_strand_id
1 'polypeptide(L)'
;MVGNEKKKVLRSLPEKFPQILDPEHCGTITQIWKGFDNLYKTLSAWKPCQTRIDSFFGDVIEWLKLYLSLGGDVIGYENASVTPYIHVLAYHLPRFVKDETPFKSFTGQGVEKINDTVRSIYHNKCNNHDACKEALLALKRIDHLQGFERQPHQYSKKMMSTGASDIFEQRRKRPRLCVASTEDDAPPMNEIDVDTMTIHEIKTTLKEMGIATRVRREDKLRENSQESYF
;
A
#
# COMPACT_ATOMS: atom_id res chain seq x y z
N MET A 1 6.30 -12.55 2.42
CA MET A 1 5.46 -13.21 3.44
C MET A 1 4.52 -12.20 4.08
N VAL A 2 3.21 -12.40 3.91
CA VAL A 2 2.11 -11.54 4.38
C VAL A 2 1.82 -11.80 5.87
N GLY A 3 1.23 -10.84 6.58
CA GLY A 3 1.02 -10.92 8.05
C GLY A 3 0.30 -12.18 8.55
N ASN A 4 -0.67 -12.71 7.80
CA ASN A 4 -1.37 -13.96 8.17
C ASN A 4 -0.48 -15.19 8.00
N GLU A 5 0.38 -15.21 6.98
CA GLU A 5 1.34 -16.30 6.76
C GLU A 5 2.34 -16.35 7.92
N LYS A 6 2.86 -15.18 8.35
CA LYS A 6 3.76 -15.08 9.51
C LYS A 6 3.17 -15.73 10.76
N LYS A 7 1.89 -15.44 11.06
CA LYS A 7 1.18 -16.02 12.21
C LYS A 7 0.96 -17.53 12.07
N LYS A 8 0.67 -18.00 10.85
CA LYS A 8 0.51 -19.44 10.57
C LYS A 8 1.83 -20.19 10.76
N VAL A 9 2.93 -19.63 10.25
CA VAL A 9 4.28 -20.20 10.43
C VAL A 9 4.62 -20.28 11.91
N LEU A 10 4.46 -19.19 12.66
CA LEU A 10 4.77 -19.15 14.09
C LEU A 10 4.02 -20.22 14.90
N ARG A 11 2.76 -20.49 14.57
CA ARG A 11 1.93 -21.45 15.31
C ARG A 11 2.11 -22.91 14.88
N SER A 12 2.23 -23.15 13.58
CA SER A 12 2.13 -24.50 13.02
C SER A 12 3.48 -25.10 12.60
N LEU A 13 4.52 -24.28 12.39
CA LEU A 13 5.83 -24.79 12.02
C LEU A 13 6.49 -25.64 13.13
N PRO A 14 6.37 -25.30 14.43
CA PRO A 14 7.04 -26.07 15.48
C PRO A 14 6.64 -27.55 15.54
N GLU A 15 5.43 -27.90 15.12
CA GLU A 15 4.96 -29.30 15.05
C GLU A 15 5.67 -30.10 13.95
N LYS A 16 6.25 -29.41 12.96
CA LYS A 16 6.94 -30.03 11.82
C LYS A 16 8.46 -30.11 12.01
N PHE A 17 8.99 -29.49 13.06
CA PHE A 17 10.44 -29.49 13.36
C PHE A 17 11.07 -30.87 13.42
N PRO A 18 10.46 -31.91 14.01
CA PRO A 18 11.05 -33.25 14.03
C PRO A 18 11.30 -33.86 12.63
N GLN A 19 10.65 -33.32 11.58
CA GLN A 19 10.81 -33.80 10.21
C GLN A 19 11.86 -33.01 9.42
N ILE A 20 12.31 -31.85 9.92
CA ILE A 20 13.15 -30.91 9.17
C ILE A 20 14.43 -30.48 9.92
N LEU A 21 14.47 -30.60 11.24
CA LEU A 21 15.60 -30.19 12.07
C LEU A 21 16.41 -31.39 12.53
N ASP A 22 17.67 -31.14 12.86
CA ASP A 22 18.52 -32.12 13.53
C ASP A 22 17.94 -32.51 14.91
N PRO A 23 17.87 -33.82 15.24
CA PRO A 23 17.29 -34.29 16.49
C PRO A 23 17.93 -33.70 17.76
N GLU A 24 19.24 -33.39 17.74
CA GLU A 24 19.99 -32.88 18.89
C GLU A 24 19.44 -31.55 19.39
N HIS A 25 19.12 -30.65 18.45
CA HIS A 25 18.70 -29.27 18.75
C HIS A 25 17.19 -29.03 18.55
N CYS A 26 16.48 -29.99 17.95
CA CYS A 26 15.05 -29.86 17.62
C CYS A 26 14.19 -29.49 18.83
N GLY A 27 14.45 -30.10 20.00
CA GLY A 27 13.71 -29.81 21.22
C GLY A 27 13.82 -28.35 21.65
N THR A 28 15.05 -27.85 21.73
CA THR A 28 15.36 -26.46 22.12
C THR A 28 14.80 -25.46 21.11
N ILE A 29 14.98 -25.70 19.81
CA ILE A 29 14.45 -24.83 18.75
C ILE A 29 12.90 -24.79 18.81
N THR A 30 12.25 -25.93 19.05
CA THR A 30 10.80 -25.99 19.25
C THR A 30 10.36 -25.11 20.43
N GLN A 31 11.09 -25.17 21.55
CA GLN A 31 10.79 -24.38 22.73
C GLN A 31 10.99 -22.88 22.48
N ILE A 32 12.03 -22.48 21.76
CA ILE A 32 12.27 -21.07 21.38
C ILE A 32 11.09 -20.52 20.58
N TRP A 33 10.62 -21.25 19.57
CA TRP A 33 9.50 -20.80 18.74
C TRP A 33 8.18 -20.71 19.50
N LYS A 34 7.87 -21.71 20.34
CA LYS A 34 6.67 -21.69 21.20
C LYS A 34 6.76 -20.58 22.25
N GLY A 35 7.93 -20.34 22.82
CA GLY A 35 8.20 -19.23 23.72
C GLY A 35 7.91 -17.88 23.05
N PHE A 36 8.42 -17.68 21.83
CA PHE A 36 8.14 -16.46 21.08
C PHE A 36 6.66 -16.29 20.73
N ASP A 37 5.94 -17.35 20.35
CA ASP A 37 4.48 -17.29 20.13
C ASP A 37 3.73 -16.84 21.39
N ASN A 38 4.14 -17.31 22.56
CA ASN A 38 3.55 -16.90 23.83
C ASN A 38 3.80 -15.41 24.16
N LEU A 39 5.03 -14.93 23.96
CA LEU A 39 5.37 -13.50 24.11
C LEU A 39 4.56 -12.65 23.13
N TYR A 40 4.47 -13.07 21.87
CA TYR A 40 3.73 -12.38 20.82
C TYR A 40 2.23 -12.29 21.11
N LYS A 41 1.63 -13.31 21.72
CA LYS A 41 0.22 -13.28 22.17
C LYS A 41 -0.02 -12.18 23.20
N THR A 42 0.89 -11.98 24.15
CA THR A 42 0.78 -10.91 25.15
C THR A 42 0.81 -9.53 24.47
N LEU A 43 1.75 -9.31 23.55
CA LEU A 43 1.84 -8.05 22.78
C LEU A 43 0.64 -7.81 21.85
N SER A 44 0.02 -8.88 21.36
CA SER A 44 -1.12 -8.84 20.44
C SER A 44 -2.49 -8.80 21.14
N ALA A 45 -2.50 -8.78 22.47
CA ALA A 45 -3.72 -8.69 23.27
C ALA A 45 -4.19 -7.23 23.39
N TRP A 46 -5.50 -7.02 23.32
CA TRP A 46 -6.10 -5.71 23.61
C TRP A 46 -6.10 -5.39 25.11
N LYS A 47 -6.13 -6.42 25.96
CA LYS A 47 -6.07 -6.29 27.41
C LYS A 47 -5.39 -7.54 27.99
N PRO A 48 -4.05 -7.61 28.00
CA PRO A 48 -3.35 -8.70 28.66
C PRO A 48 -3.71 -8.71 30.16
N CYS A 49 -3.80 -9.89 30.77
CA CYS A 49 -4.07 -9.98 32.21
C CYS A 49 -2.84 -9.54 33.02
N GLN A 50 -3.07 -9.04 34.24
CA GLN A 50 -2.01 -8.48 35.08
C GLN A 50 -0.84 -9.45 35.31
N THR A 51 -1.13 -10.72 35.58
CA THR A 51 -0.08 -11.75 35.75
C THR A 51 0.84 -11.86 34.54
N ARG A 52 0.30 -11.75 33.31
CA ARG A 52 1.11 -11.78 32.09
C ARG A 52 1.93 -10.51 31.90
N ILE A 53 1.43 -9.36 32.35
CA ILE A 53 2.16 -8.09 32.31
C ILE A 53 3.34 -8.15 33.28
N ASP A 54 3.09 -8.64 34.50
CA ASP A 54 4.10 -8.72 35.56
C ASP A 54 5.21 -9.72 35.21
N SER A 55 4.86 -10.86 34.62
CA SER A 55 5.83 -11.89 34.19
C SER A 55 6.54 -11.52 32.88
N PHE A 56 6.00 -10.61 32.06
CA PHE A 56 6.45 -10.41 30.68
C PHE A 56 7.96 -10.18 30.55
N PHE A 57 8.54 -9.31 31.39
CA PHE A 57 9.98 -9.04 31.33
C PHE A 57 10.80 -10.30 31.63
N GLY A 58 10.42 -11.04 32.68
CA GLY A 58 11.07 -12.30 33.05
C GLY A 58 10.99 -13.31 31.91
N ASP A 59 9.79 -13.50 31.36
CA ASP A 59 9.53 -14.42 30.24
C ASP A 59 10.39 -14.07 29.01
N VAL A 60 10.56 -12.78 28.69
CA VAL A 60 11.40 -12.35 27.57
C VAL A 60 12.88 -12.63 27.82
N ILE A 61 13.39 -12.38 29.03
CA ILE A 61 14.78 -12.63 29.38
C ILE A 61 15.09 -14.13 29.40
N GLU A 62 14.19 -14.95 29.93
CA GLU A 62 14.33 -16.41 29.88
C GLU A 62 14.32 -16.93 28.43
N TRP A 63 13.41 -16.41 27.60
CA TRP A 63 13.38 -16.73 26.19
C TRP A 63 14.67 -16.33 25.46
N LEU A 64 15.22 -15.15 25.75
CA LEU A 64 16.47 -14.68 25.14
C LEU A 64 17.68 -15.53 25.59
N LYS A 65 17.72 -15.95 26.86
CA LYS A 65 18.75 -16.87 27.36
C LYS A 65 18.68 -18.22 26.64
N LEU A 66 17.48 -18.76 26.44
CA LEU A 66 17.26 -19.99 25.69
C LEU A 66 17.65 -19.83 24.21
N TYR A 67 17.36 -18.68 23.61
CA TYR A 67 17.78 -18.37 22.24
C TYR A 67 19.31 -18.39 22.13
N LEU A 68 20.02 -17.73 23.05
CA LEU A 68 21.48 -17.64 23.03
C LEU A 68 22.18 -18.92 23.46
N SER A 69 21.49 -19.86 24.11
CA SER A 69 22.10 -21.13 24.53
C SER A 69 22.46 -22.05 23.36
N LEU A 70 21.96 -21.77 22.16
CA LEU A 70 22.34 -22.46 20.92
C LEU A 70 23.47 -21.75 20.16
N GLY A 71 23.98 -20.63 20.70
CA GLY A 71 25.07 -19.88 20.09
C GLY A 71 26.36 -20.70 20.06
N GLY A 72 26.94 -20.86 18.88
CA GLY A 72 28.13 -21.70 18.65
C GLY A 72 27.79 -23.09 18.10
N ASP A 73 26.63 -23.64 18.46
CA ASP A 73 26.17 -24.96 17.99
C ASP A 73 25.27 -24.84 16.75
N VAL A 74 24.40 -23.81 16.73
CA VAL A 74 23.45 -23.56 15.63
C VAL A 74 23.63 -22.16 15.08
N ILE A 75 23.89 -22.07 13.77
CA ILE A 75 24.06 -20.80 13.06
C ILE A 75 22.79 -19.95 13.22
N GLY A 76 22.97 -18.67 13.53
CA GLY A 76 21.85 -17.73 13.68
C GLY A 76 21.28 -17.61 15.09
N TYR A 77 21.93 -18.22 16.08
CA TYR A 77 21.57 -18.13 17.51
C TYR A 77 22.67 -17.46 18.36
N GLU A 78 23.72 -16.93 17.74
CA GLU A 78 24.78 -16.22 18.48
C GLU A 78 24.37 -14.79 18.89
N ASN A 79 25.17 -14.18 19.77
CA ASN A 79 24.99 -12.77 20.18
C ASN A 79 24.94 -11.81 18.99
N ALA A 80 25.72 -12.07 17.93
CA ALA A 80 25.70 -11.26 16.71
C ALA A 80 24.36 -11.34 15.95
N SER A 81 23.58 -12.40 16.18
CA SER A 81 22.26 -12.61 15.58
C SER A 81 21.12 -11.95 16.36
N VAL A 82 21.43 -11.29 17.49
CA VAL A 82 20.47 -10.46 18.23
C VAL A 82 20.12 -9.21 17.42
N THR A 83 18.97 -9.26 16.76
CA THR A 83 18.48 -8.15 15.94
C THR A 83 17.99 -6.97 16.81
N PRO A 84 17.91 -5.75 16.23
CA PRO A 84 17.29 -4.61 16.92
C PRO A 84 15.88 -4.88 17.44
N TYR A 85 15.10 -5.74 16.75
CA TYR A 85 13.75 -6.12 17.21
C TYR A 85 13.78 -6.99 18.47
N ILE A 86 14.78 -7.87 18.62
CA ILE A 86 14.97 -8.65 19.84
C ILE A 86 15.39 -7.72 20.99
N HIS A 87 16.29 -6.76 20.72
CA HIS A 87 16.68 -5.75 21.70
C HIS A 87 15.46 -4.93 22.19
N VAL A 88 14.63 -4.45 21.25
CA VAL A 88 13.39 -3.73 21.57
C VAL A 88 12.43 -4.60 22.38
N LEU A 89 12.27 -5.88 22.01
CA LEU A 89 11.45 -6.84 22.74
C LEU A 89 11.91 -7.01 24.19
N ALA A 90 13.22 -7.10 24.43
CA ALA A 90 13.79 -7.33 25.75
C ALA A 90 13.83 -6.10 26.65
N TYR A 91 14.15 -4.93 26.12
CA TYR A 91 14.49 -3.76 26.96
C TYR A 91 13.49 -2.61 26.86
N HIS A 92 12.70 -2.53 25.78
CA HIS A 92 11.78 -1.42 25.57
C HIS A 92 10.33 -1.84 25.76
N LEU A 93 9.88 -2.92 25.12
CA LEU A 93 8.49 -3.38 25.21
C LEU A 93 7.99 -3.70 26.62
N PRO A 94 8.78 -4.24 27.56
CA PRO A 94 8.29 -4.50 28.91
C PRO A 94 7.86 -3.23 29.65
N ARG A 95 8.44 -2.08 29.30
CA ARG A 95 8.02 -0.78 29.85
C ARG A 95 6.66 -0.38 29.28
N PHE A 96 6.47 -0.52 27.97
CA PHE A 96 5.20 -0.24 27.28
C PHE A 96 4.06 -1.16 27.68
N VAL A 97 4.34 -2.44 28.00
CA VAL A 97 3.30 -3.41 28.40
C VAL A 97 2.73 -3.11 29.79
N LYS A 98 3.49 -2.38 30.63
CA LYS A 98 3.03 -1.95 31.97
C LYS A 98 2.15 -0.71 31.95
N ASP A 99 2.16 0.05 30.85
CA ASP A 99 1.31 1.22 30.70
C ASP A 99 -0.17 0.82 30.54
N GLU A 100 -1.09 1.72 30.89
CA GLU A 100 -2.53 1.45 30.80
C GLU A 100 -3.03 1.28 29.36
N THR A 101 -2.28 1.77 28.38
CA THR A 101 -2.63 1.65 26.97
C THR A 101 -1.97 0.41 26.37
N PRO A 102 -2.76 -0.53 25.79
CA PRO A 102 -2.20 -1.76 25.24
C PRO A 102 -1.30 -1.45 24.03
N PHE A 103 -0.15 -2.12 23.97
CA PHE A 103 0.82 -1.98 22.87
C PHE A 103 0.19 -2.11 21.47
N LYS A 104 -0.82 -2.98 21.34
CA LYS A 104 -1.56 -3.21 20.10
C LYS A 104 -2.15 -1.94 19.47
N SER A 105 -2.53 -0.96 20.28
CA SER A 105 -3.07 0.32 19.82
C SER A 105 -2.07 1.14 19.01
N PHE A 106 -0.77 0.93 19.23
CA PHE A 106 0.31 1.65 18.57
C PHE A 106 0.86 0.94 17.32
N THR A 107 0.22 -0.13 16.88
CA THR A 107 0.68 -0.87 15.70
C THR A 107 0.31 -0.15 14.40
N GLY A 108 1.22 -0.15 13.42
CA GLY A 108 0.97 0.42 12.08
C GLY A 108 -0.01 -0.37 11.21
N GLN A 109 -0.65 -1.42 11.74
CA GLN A 109 -1.53 -2.31 10.95
C GLN A 109 -2.70 -1.57 10.31
N GLY A 110 -3.28 -0.58 11.01
CA GLY A 110 -4.36 0.23 10.48
C GLY A 110 -3.93 1.07 9.27
N VAL A 111 -2.74 1.66 9.34
CA VAL A 111 -2.17 2.49 8.28
C VAL A 111 -1.92 1.65 7.02
N GLU A 112 -1.32 0.47 7.15
CA GLU A 112 -1.07 -0.42 6.01
C GLU A 112 -2.38 -0.85 5.32
N LYS A 113 -3.43 -1.14 6.09
CA LYS A 113 -4.75 -1.49 5.54
C LYS A 113 -5.39 -0.31 4.81
N ILE A 114 -5.23 0.91 5.33
CA ILE A 114 -5.68 2.12 4.65
C ILE A 114 -4.90 2.32 3.35
N ASN A 115 -3.58 2.11 3.34
CA ASN A 115 -2.75 2.21 2.14
C ASN A 115 -3.23 1.24 1.04
N ASP A 116 -3.51 -0.01 1.38
CA ASP A 116 -4.07 -0.98 0.43
C ASP A 116 -5.43 -0.55 -0.11
N THR A 117 -6.27 0.05 0.74
CA THR A 117 -7.59 0.57 0.36
C THR A 117 -7.46 1.76 -0.60
N VAL A 118 -6.57 2.71 -0.29
CA VAL A 118 -6.27 3.88 -1.14
C VAL A 118 -5.74 3.43 -2.49
N ARG A 119 -4.80 2.47 -2.52
CA ARG A 119 -4.27 1.90 -3.76
C ARG A 119 -5.38 1.28 -4.61
N SER A 120 -6.31 0.55 -3.99
CA SER A 120 -7.47 -0.02 -4.68
C SER A 120 -8.42 1.05 -5.25
N ILE A 121 -8.67 2.13 -4.50
CA ILE A 121 -9.48 3.26 -4.98
C ILE A 121 -8.80 3.92 -6.18
N TYR A 122 -7.50 4.19 -6.08
CA TYR A 122 -6.72 4.84 -7.14
C TYR A 122 -6.80 4.07 -8.46
N HIS A 123 -6.64 2.74 -8.44
CA HIS A 123 -6.65 1.96 -9.68
C HIS A 123 -8.05 1.64 -10.24
N ASN A 124 -9.08 1.55 -9.39
CA ASN A 124 -10.39 1.02 -9.82
C ASN A 124 -11.53 2.04 -9.82
N LYS A 125 -11.40 3.14 -9.08
CA LYS A 125 -12.52 4.06 -8.78
C LYS A 125 -12.19 5.53 -9.02
N CYS A 126 -10.91 5.85 -9.19
CA CYS A 126 -10.42 7.20 -9.41
C CYS A 126 -10.43 7.54 -10.91
N ASN A 127 -10.86 8.74 -11.27
CA ASN A 127 -10.78 9.26 -12.63
C ASN A 127 -9.48 10.03 -12.87
N ASN A 128 -8.57 10.06 -11.90
CA ASN A 128 -7.26 10.71 -11.92
C ASN A 128 -7.29 12.22 -12.20
N HIS A 129 -8.41 12.88 -11.91
CA HIS A 129 -8.54 14.32 -12.05
C HIS A 129 -7.99 15.05 -10.82
N ASP A 130 -8.26 14.52 -9.62
CA ASP A 130 -7.59 14.87 -8.36
C ASP A 130 -7.54 13.63 -7.47
N ALA A 131 -6.51 12.81 -7.68
CA ALA A 131 -6.41 11.48 -7.09
C ALA A 131 -6.43 11.50 -5.55
N CYS A 132 -5.80 12.49 -4.93
CA CYS A 132 -5.74 12.63 -3.49
C CYS A 132 -7.12 12.96 -2.91
N LYS A 133 -7.80 13.97 -3.46
CA LYS A 133 -9.15 14.34 -3.03
C LYS A 133 -10.16 13.22 -3.27
N GLU A 134 -10.09 12.59 -4.44
CA GLU A 134 -10.97 11.47 -4.80
C GLU A 134 -10.79 10.27 -3.84
N ALA A 135 -9.55 9.93 -3.50
CA ALA A 135 -9.26 8.88 -2.53
C ALA A 135 -9.80 9.21 -1.14
N LEU A 136 -9.58 10.43 -0.64
CA LEU A 136 -10.09 10.88 0.66
C LEU A 136 -11.62 10.86 0.71
N LEU A 137 -12.29 11.36 -0.32
CA LEU A 137 -13.75 11.35 -0.41
C LEU A 137 -14.30 9.92 -0.47
N ALA A 138 -13.65 9.04 -1.23
CA ALA A 138 -14.04 7.63 -1.31
C ALA A 138 -13.86 6.90 0.02
N LEU A 139 -12.77 7.14 0.75
CA LEU A 139 -12.57 6.60 2.11
C LEU A 139 -13.68 7.06 3.06
N LYS A 140 -13.99 8.37 3.09
CA LYS A 140 -15.05 8.93 3.94
C LYS A 140 -16.42 8.33 3.60
N ARG A 141 -16.70 8.06 2.32
CA ARG A 141 -17.93 7.37 1.90
C ARG A 141 -17.98 5.93 2.39
N ILE A 142 -16.87 5.18 2.29
CA ILE A 142 -16.80 3.80 2.79
C ILE A 142 -17.05 3.78 4.29
N ASP A 143 -16.44 4.70 5.03
CA ASP A 143 -16.60 4.82 6.48
C ASP A 143 -18.05 5.11 6.88
N HIS A 144 -18.68 6.12 6.25
CA HIS A 144 -20.09 6.46 6.49
C HIS A 144 -21.07 5.33 6.16
N LEU A 145 -20.70 4.45 5.21
CA LEU A 145 -21.54 3.35 4.74
C LEU A 145 -21.26 2.01 5.43
N GLN A 146 -20.35 1.93 6.41
CA GLN A 146 -19.99 0.65 7.07
C GLN A 146 -21.19 -0.09 7.68
N GLY A 147 -22.21 0.63 8.14
CA GLY A 147 -23.40 0.05 8.76
C GLY A 147 -24.50 -0.38 7.78
N PHE A 148 -24.32 -0.18 6.47
CA PHE A 148 -25.36 -0.41 5.47
C PHE A 148 -24.99 -1.57 4.53
N GLU A 149 -25.95 -2.45 4.27
CA GLU A 149 -25.76 -3.49 3.25
C GLU A 149 -25.75 -2.89 1.85
N ARG A 150 -24.79 -3.32 1.02
CA ARG A 150 -24.65 -2.82 -0.35
C ARG A 150 -25.78 -3.36 -1.22
N GLN A 151 -26.74 -2.50 -1.56
CA GLN A 151 -27.74 -2.82 -2.57
C GLN A 151 -27.18 -2.57 -3.99
N PRO A 152 -27.30 -3.54 -4.92
CA PRO A 152 -26.94 -3.30 -6.31
C PRO A 152 -27.84 -2.20 -6.89
N HIS A 153 -27.24 -1.24 -7.60
CA HIS A 153 -28.02 -0.20 -8.26
C HIS A 153 -28.87 -0.82 -9.38
N GLN A 154 -30.19 -0.58 -9.35
CA GLN A 154 -31.08 -0.96 -10.45
C GLN A 154 -30.84 -0.01 -11.62
N TYR A 155 -30.00 -0.44 -12.57
CA TYR A 155 -29.72 0.33 -13.77
C TYR A 155 -30.72 0.00 -14.87
N SER A 156 -31.58 0.96 -15.23
CA SER A 156 -32.36 0.90 -16.48
C SER A 156 -31.69 1.81 -17.51
N LYS A 157 -31.14 1.23 -18.58
CA LYS A 157 -30.53 2.01 -19.66
C LYS A 157 -31.64 2.66 -20.49
N LYS A 158 -31.86 3.97 -20.33
CA LYS A 158 -32.66 4.73 -21.29
C LYS A 158 -31.81 5.02 -22.53
N MET A 159 -32.30 4.63 -23.69
CA MET A 159 -31.64 4.86 -24.98
C MET A 159 -31.77 6.35 -25.33
N MET A 160 -30.72 7.14 -25.05
CA MET A 160 -30.61 8.51 -25.55
C MET A 160 -29.71 8.51 -26.78
N SER A 161 -30.27 8.87 -27.93
CA SER A 161 -29.59 8.94 -29.22
C SER A 161 -28.46 9.98 -29.28
N THR A 162 -28.33 10.85 -28.26
CA THR A 162 -27.44 12.02 -28.24
C THR A 162 -26.33 11.95 -27.18
N GLY A 163 -26.15 10.82 -26.50
CA GLY A 163 -25.36 10.79 -25.25
C GLY A 163 -23.86 10.53 -25.35
N ALA A 164 -23.34 10.00 -26.47
CA ALA A 164 -21.95 9.51 -26.48
C ALA A 164 -20.92 10.63 -26.68
N SER A 165 -21.07 11.46 -27.70
CA SER A 165 -20.11 12.51 -28.08
C SER A 165 -20.07 13.66 -27.06
N ASP A 166 -21.23 14.10 -26.57
CA ASP A 166 -21.38 15.25 -25.67
C ASP A 166 -20.71 15.03 -24.30
N ILE A 167 -20.72 13.78 -23.79
CA ILE A 167 -20.08 13.43 -22.51
C ILE A 167 -18.55 13.57 -22.59
N PHE A 168 -17.92 13.21 -23.71
CA PHE A 168 -16.47 13.30 -23.86
C PHE A 168 -16.02 14.76 -23.95
N GLU A 169 -16.75 15.60 -24.68
CA GLU A 169 -16.48 17.04 -24.75
C GLU A 169 -16.63 17.74 -23.41
N GLN A 170 -17.70 17.44 -22.66
CA GLN A 170 -17.92 18.04 -21.34
C GLN A 170 -16.86 17.64 -20.32
N ARG A 171 -16.26 16.44 -20.45
CA ARG A 171 -15.14 16.01 -19.59
C ARG A 171 -13.84 16.71 -19.94
N ARG A 172 -13.58 16.99 -21.22
CA ARG A 172 -12.40 17.76 -21.67
C ARG A 172 -12.42 19.20 -21.16
N LYS A 173 -13.61 19.82 -21.13
CA LYS A 173 -13.80 21.22 -20.68
C LYS A 173 -13.70 21.41 -19.15
N ARG A 174 -13.60 20.35 -18.35
CA ARG A 174 -13.49 20.48 -16.88
C ARG A 174 -12.04 20.76 -16.48
N PRO A 175 -11.76 21.86 -15.77
CA PRO A 175 -10.40 22.23 -15.40
C PRO A 175 -9.84 21.26 -14.37
N ARG A 176 -8.61 20.76 -14.62
CA ARG A 176 -7.88 19.89 -13.68
C ARG A 176 -7.49 20.69 -12.45
N LEU A 177 -8.08 20.34 -11.31
CA LEU A 177 -7.97 21.06 -10.03
C LEU A 177 -6.54 21.16 -9.48
N CYS A 178 -5.59 20.37 -9.99
CA CYS A 178 -4.20 20.29 -9.51
C CYS A 178 -3.15 20.80 -10.52
N VAL A 179 -3.56 21.35 -11.66
CA VAL A 179 -2.64 22.09 -12.54
C VAL A 179 -2.85 23.56 -12.21
N ALA A 180 -1.87 24.19 -11.55
CA ALA A 180 -1.88 25.64 -11.44
C ALA A 180 -1.92 26.20 -12.86
N SER A 181 -2.88 27.07 -13.16
CA SER A 181 -2.88 27.85 -14.39
C SER A 181 -1.63 28.72 -14.39
N THR A 182 -0.61 28.33 -15.14
CA THR A 182 0.46 29.24 -15.53
C THR A 182 -0.17 30.25 -16.49
N GLU A 183 -0.40 31.48 -16.02
CA GLU A 183 -1.04 32.56 -16.79
C GLU A 183 -0.14 33.15 -17.91
N ASP A 184 1.00 32.53 -18.24
CA ASP A 184 2.07 33.21 -19.00
C ASP A 184 2.60 32.46 -20.26
N ASP A 185 1.87 31.51 -20.83
CA ASP A 185 2.25 30.93 -22.14
C ASP A 185 1.08 30.99 -23.13
N ALA A 186 0.83 32.18 -23.68
CA ALA A 186 0.11 32.30 -24.95
C ALA A 186 1.16 32.57 -26.05
N PRO A 187 1.56 31.56 -26.85
CA PRO A 187 2.39 31.80 -28.03
C PRO A 187 1.58 32.59 -29.07
N PRO A 188 2.23 33.43 -29.90
CA PRO A 188 1.54 34.17 -30.94
C PRO A 188 0.93 33.20 -31.97
N MET A 189 -0.39 33.29 -32.15
CA MET A 189 -1.13 32.55 -33.17
C MET A 189 -0.59 32.88 -34.57
N ASN A 190 0.19 31.96 -35.13
CA ASN A 190 0.30 31.82 -36.57
C ASN A 190 -0.62 30.67 -36.97
N GLU A 191 -1.77 30.99 -37.54
CA GLU A 191 -2.68 30.01 -38.13
C GLU A 191 -1.97 29.30 -39.29
N ILE A 192 -1.44 28.10 -39.01
CA ILE A 192 -1.00 27.18 -40.06
C ILE A 192 -2.18 26.24 -40.31
N ASP A 193 -2.68 26.23 -41.55
CA ASP A 193 -3.74 25.33 -42.00
C ASP A 193 -3.24 23.88 -42.03
N VAL A 194 -3.40 23.18 -40.90
CA VAL A 194 -2.95 21.80 -40.71
C VAL A 194 -3.76 20.82 -41.57
N ASP A 195 -4.96 21.18 -42.02
CA ASP A 195 -5.86 20.27 -42.74
C ASP A 195 -5.37 19.91 -44.14
N THR A 196 -4.50 20.74 -44.73
CA THR A 196 -3.89 20.47 -46.05
C THR A 196 -2.56 19.74 -45.99
N MET A 197 -1.95 19.60 -44.80
CA MET A 197 -0.63 18.96 -44.64
C MET A 197 -0.72 17.43 -44.65
N THR A 198 0.29 16.79 -45.23
CA THR A 198 0.46 15.33 -45.18
C THR A 198 1.02 14.89 -43.83
N ILE A 199 0.77 13.62 -43.45
CA ILE A 199 1.21 13.04 -42.16
C ILE A 199 2.71 13.20 -41.92
N HIS A 200 3.52 13.16 -42.98
CA HIS A 200 4.97 13.35 -42.86
C HIS A 200 5.30 14.77 -42.45
N GLU A 201 4.68 15.77 -43.07
CA GLU A 201 4.94 17.18 -42.80
C GLU A 201 4.53 17.55 -41.36
N ILE A 202 3.41 17.01 -40.86
CA ILE A 202 2.96 17.18 -39.47
C ILE A 202 3.99 16.64 -38.46
N LYS A 203 4.63 15.51 -38.77
CA LYS A 203 5.67 14.95 -37.88
C LYS A 203 6.96 15.75 -37.91
N THR A 204 7.27 16.35 -39.05
CA THR A 204 8.46 17.20 -39.21
C THR A 204 8.28 18.50 -38.43
N THR A 205 7.13 19.18 -38.55
CA THR A 205 6.83 20.41 -37.81
C THR A 205 6.80 20.18 -36.30
N LEU A 206 6.17 19.10 -35.81
CA LEU A 206 6.19 18.73 -34.40
C LEU A 206 7.62 18.50 -33.88
N LYS A 207 8.49 17.91 -34.69
CA LYS A 207 9.89 17.67 -34.34
C LYS A 207 10.71 18.96 -34.32
N GLU A 208 10.47 19.88 -35.26
CA GLU A 208 11.07 21.22 -35.28
C GLU A 208 10.64 22.06 -34.06
N MET A 209 9.41 21.86 -33.58
CA MET A 209 8.91 22.43 -32.32
C MET A 209 9.41 21.70 -31.06
N GLY A 210 10.29 20.70 -31.20
CA GLY A 210 10.87 19.97 -30.06
C GLY A 210 9.97 18.90 -29.44
N ILE A 211 8.80 18.61 -30.04
CA ILE A 211 7.81 17.67 -29.51
C ILE A 211 8.01 16.29 -30.15
N ALA A 212 8.61 15.37 -29.40
CA ALA A 212 8.83 14.00 -29.85
C ALA A 212 7.54 13.16 -29.77
N THR A 213 6.92 12.82 -30.90
CA THR A 213 5.71 12.00 -30.94
C THR A 213 5.97 10.60 -31.49
N ARG A 214 5.39 9.57 -30.84
CA ARG A 214 5.37 8.17 -31.33
C ARG A 214 4.02 7.77 -31.91
N VAL A 215 3.12 8.74 -32.06
CA VAL A 215 1.72 8.52 -32.47
C VAL A 215 1.69 8.16 -33.95
N ARG A 216 0.92 7.10 -34.27
CA ARG A 216 0.76 6.59 -35.65
C ARG A 216 -0.60 6.91 -36.26
N ARG A 217 -1.61 7.21 -35.43
CA ARG A 217 -2.95 7.59 -35.89
C ARG A 217 -2.96 9.04 -36.37
N GLU A 218 -3.51 9.26 -37.55
CA GLU A 218 -3.57 10.56 -38.21
C GLU A 218 -4.38 11.59 -37.42
N ASP A 219 -5.59 11.23 -36.97
CA ASP A 219 -6.47 12.13 -36.22
C ASP A 219 -5.81 12.70 -34.96
N LYS A 220 -5.03 11.86 -34.27
CA LYS A 220 -4.28 12.25 -33.06
C LYS A 220 -3.02 13.04 -33.36
N LEU A 221 -2.43 12.87 -34.54
CA LEU A 221 -1.28 13.70 -34.96
C LEU A 221 -1.75 15.11 -35.31
N ARG A 222 -2.90 15.24 -35.96
CA ARG A 222 -3.54 16.53 -36.25
C ARG A 222 -3.96 17.25 -34.97
N GLU A 223 -4.57 16.54 -34.03
CA GLU A 223 -4.92 17.06 -32.71
C GLU A 223 -3.69 17.54 -31.93
N ASN A 224 -2.64 16.72 -31.84
CA ASN A 224 -1.39 17.12 -31.18
C ASN A 224 -0.74 18.34 -31.86
N SER A 225 -0.80 18.42 -33.19
CA SER A 225 -0.27 19.57 -33.93
C SER A 225 -1.06 20.83 -33.63
N GLN A 226 -2.39 20.79 -33.65
CA GLN A 226 -3.24 21.93 -33.33
C GLN A 226 -3.06 22.37 -31.87
N GLU A 227 -3.00 21.43 -30.91
CA GLU A 227 -2.72 21.72 -29.49
C GLU A 227 -1.31 22.29 -29.25
N SER A 228 -0.35 22.10 -30.17
CA SER A 228 1.01 22.64 -30.03
C SER A 228 1.14 24.10 -30.48
N TYR A 229 0.12 24.65 -31.14
CA TYR A 229 0.07 26.04 -31.61
C TYR A 229 -0.85 26.94 -30.73
N PHE A 230 -1.47 26.38 -29.69
CA PHE A 230 -2.19 27.09 -28.62
C PHE A 230 -1.38 27.06 -27.33
#